data_AF-A0A1G6H5J4-F1
#
_entry.id   AF-A0A1G6H5J4-F1
#
_cell.length_a   1.000
_cell.length_b   1.000
_cell.length_c   1.000
_cell.angle_alpha   90.00
_cell.angle_beta   90.00
_cell.angle_gamma   90.00
#
_symmetry.space_group_name_H-M   'P 1'
#
loop_
_entity.id
_entity.type
_entity.pdbx_description
1 polymer ?
#
loop_
_entity_poly.entity_id
_entity_poly.type
_entity_poly.pdbx_seq_one_letter_code
_entity_poly.pdbx_strand_id
1 'polypeptide(L)'
;MGIKGKILSGFVLLGFVLLISGAMSIYLLTTVGKSVSGLLHENYKSIEISKGMLDALEQENSGLLQVLAGNVDSGFVQLSGGRELFHAGILAAMGNLTIAGEKELVDSIRMDHAQFDSLLSGLSVRAEVLELDRKWYVTELNPAYNRVSKRVKSLMTINETAIIANASDLENNTYRAIMPGIIAICAGFFLTILFNLFLNHYFLSPIVKLTRAVDDFVKHKIPFDVVVETKDEIGELRDAIATLVTQAKKGQKTNPEN
;
A
#
# COMPACT_ATOMS: atom_id res chain seq x y z
N MET A 1 -22.44 -39.69 -5.80
CA MET A 1 -22.49 -38.33 -6.36
C MET A 1 -22.44 -38.44 -7.88
N GLY A 2 -23.43 -37.86 -8.56
CA GLY A 2 -23.43 -37.83 -10.02
C GLY A 2 -22.35 -36.92 -10.62
N ILE A 3 -22.05 -37.08 -11.90
CA ILE A 3 -21.06 -36.31 -12.68
C ILE A 3 -21.24 -34.81 -12.47
N LYS A 4 -22.49 -34.34 -12.55
CA LYS A 4 -22.83 -32.92 -12.36
C LYS A 4 -22.39 -32.42 -10.98
N GLY A 5 -22.57 -33.23 -9.93
CA GLY A 5 -22.15 -32.90 -8.57
C GLY A 5 -20.63 -32.88 -8.41
N LYS A 6 -19.92 -33.82 -9.04
CA LYS A 6 -18.45 -33.86 -9.00
C LYS A 6 -17.83 -32.64 -9.71
N ILE A 7 -18.35 -32.30 -10.90
CA ILE A 7 -17.90 -31.14 -11.66
C ILE A 7 -18.22 -29.84 -10.92
N LEU A 8 -19.45 -29.69 -10.42
CA LEU A 8 -19.86 -28.51 -9.66
C LEU A 8 -19.00 -28.33 -8.40
N SER A 9 -18.71 -29.41 -7.66
CA SER A 9 -17.85 -29.35 -6.47
C SER A 9 -16.45 -28.83 -6.79
N GLY A 10 -15.87 -29.22 -7.93
CA GLY A 10 -14.56 -28.73 -8.34
C GLY A 10 -14.58 -27.26 -8.74
N PHE A 11 -15.60 -26.81 -9.47
CA PHE A 11 -15.77 -25.39 -9.78
C PHE A 11 -16.05 -24.54 -8.54
N VAL A 12 -16.81 -25.05 -7.57
CA VAL A 12 -17.04 -24.37 -6.28
C VAL A 12 -15.73 -24.24 -5.50
N LEU A 13 -14.90 -25.29 -5.48
CA LEU A 13 -13.58 -25.24 -4.85
C LEU A 13 -12.67 -24.18 -5.50
N LEU A 14 -12.63 -24.13 -6.84
CA LEU A 14 -11.92 -23.10 -7.60
C LEU A 14 -12.45 -21.68 -7.31
N GLY A 15 -13.78 -21.51 -7.27
CA GLY A 15 -14.41 -20.26 -6.92
C GLY A 15 -14.05 -19.80 -5.50
N PHE A 16 -13.97 -20.73 -4.55
CA PHE A 16 -13.58 -20.46 -3.17
C PHE A 16 -12.12 -19.99 -3.07
N VAL A 17 -11.20 -20.64 -3.80
CA VAL A 17 -9.80 -20.22 -3.90
C VAL A 17 -9.68 -18.81 -4.48
N LEU A 18 -10.43 -18.50 -5.56
CA LEU A 18 -10.46 -17.17 -6.15
C LEU A 18 -10.98 -16.11 -5.18
N LEU A 19 -12.04 -16.43 -4.44
CA LEU A 19 -12.60 -15.55 -3.40
C LEU A 19 -11.57 -15.25 -2.30
N ILE A 20 -10.89 -16.28 -1.78
CA ILE A 20 -9.84 -16.12 -0.76
C ILE A 20 -8.71 -15.26 -1.30
N SER A 21 -8.23 -15.54 -2.52
CA SER A 21 -7.17 -14.78 -3.17
C SER A 21 -7.55 -13.30 -3.33
N GLY A 22 -8.77 -13.02 -3.81
CA GLY A 22 -9.29 -11.66 -3.95
C GLY A 22 -9.41 -10.94 -2.61
N ALA A 23 -9.97 -11.61 -1.59
CA ALA A 23 -10.08 -11.05 -0.24
C ALA A 23 -8.71 -10.73 0.38
N MET A 24 -7.73 -11.63 0.22
CA MET A 24 -6.36 -11.43 0.68
C MET A 24 -5.68 -10.27 -0.05
N SER A 25 -5.90 -10.13 -1.36
CA SER A 25 -5.39 -9.01 -2.14
C SER A 25 -5.94 -7.66 -1.66
N ILE A 26 -7.25 -7.59 -1.38
CA ILE A 26 -7.89 -6.39 -0.82
C ILE A 26 -7.35 -6.09 0.59
N TYR A 27 -7.21 -7.11 1.44
CA TYR A 27 -6.64 -6.95 2.78
C TYR A 27 -5.20 -6.42 2.76
N LEU A 28 -4.37 -6.97 1.88
CA LEU A 28 -3.00 -6.53 1.66
C LEU A 28 -2.96 -5.07 1.21
N LEU A 29 -3.75 -4.71 0.19
CA LEU A 29 -3.77 -3.35 -0.36
C LEU A 29 -4.24 -2.33 0.69
N THR A 30 -5.24 -2.68 1.50
CA THR A 30 -5.75 -1.80 2.56
C THR A 30 -4.78 -1.63 3.73
N THR A 31 -4.01 -2.67 4.07
CA THR A 31 -2.98 -2.62 5.13
C THR A 31 -1.81 -1.74 4.71
N VAL A 32 -1.37 -1.87 3.46
CA VAL A 32 -0.33 -1.00 2.88
C VAL A 32 -0.83 0.45 2.81
N GLY A 33 -2.04 0.68 2.30
CA GLY A 33 -2.60 2.03 2.15
C GLY A 33 -2.77 2.80 3.47
N LYS A 34 -3.27 2.14 4.53
CA LYS A 34 -3.50 2.80 5.83
C LYS A 34 -2.21 3.17 6.55
N SER A 35 -1.19 2.32 6.47
CA SER A 35 0.09 2.55 7.16
C SER A 35 0.89 3.69 6.51
N VAL A 36 0.75 3.88 5.20
CA VAL A 36 1.40 4.98 4.46
C VAL A 36 0.69 6.32 4.68
N SER A 37 -0.64 6.35 4.61
CA SER A 37 -1.35 7.63 4.43
C SER A 37 -1.40 8.52 5.68
N GLY A 38 -1.50 7.95 6.88
CA GLY A 38 -1.70 8.73 8.11
C GLY A 38 -0.41 9.41 8.59
N LEU A 39 0.64 8.62 8.81
CA LEU A 39 1.91 9.14 9.34
C LEU A 39 2.66 10.02 8.32
N LEU A 40 2.58 9.69 7.04
CA LEU A 40 3.25 10.49 6.00
C LEU A 40 2.64 11.88 5.88
N HIS A 41 1.31 11.99 5.97
CA HIS A 41 0.61 13.27 5.88
C HIS A 41 0.98 14.20 7.04
N GLU A 42 0.95 13.67 8.26
CA GLU A 42 1.26 14.48 9.44
C GLU A 42 2.74 14.90 9.49
N ASN A 43 3.67 14.00 9.13
CA ASN A 43 5.10 14.35 9.08
C ASN A 43 5.39 15.37 7.96
N TYR A 44 4.71 15.26 6.82
CA TYR A 44 4.80 16.25 5.74
C TYR A 44 4.30 17.62 6.18
N LYS A 45 3.17 17.65 6.91
CA LYS A 45 2.62 18.87 7.50
C LYS A 45 3.58 19.49 8.53
N SER A 46 4.24 18.69 9.38
CA SER A 46 5.29 19.20 10.28
C SER A 46 6.49 19.81 9.54
N ILE A 47 6.87 19.27 8.37
CA ILE A 47 7.89 19.86 7.49
C ILE A 47 7.42 21.20 6.92
N GLU A 48 6.18 21.28 6.44
CA GLU A 48 5.60 22.52 5.92
C GLU A 48 5.52 23.61 6.99
N ILE A 49 5.08 23.26 8.20
CA ILE A 49 5.08 24.17 9.36
C ILE A 49 6.52 24.63 9.67
N SER A 50 7.50 23.72 9.64
CA SER A 50 8.91 24.07 9.87
C SER A 50 9.46 25.02 8.80
N LYS A 51 9.10 24.83 7.52
CA LYS A 51 9.45 25.76 6.44
C LYS A 51 8.81 27.13 6.63
N GLY A 52 7.51 27.16 6.96
CA GLY A 52 6.81 28.41 7.26
C GLY A 52 7.45 29.18 8.42
N MET A 53 7.90 28.48 9.47
CA MET A 53 8.67 29.10 10.57
C MET A 53 10.04 29.63 10.11
N LEU A 54 10.75 28.93 9.22
CA LEU A 54 12.02 29.44 8.67
C LEU A 54 11.79 30.69 7.80
N ASP A 55 10.76 30.69 6.97
CA ASP A 55 10.40 31.83 6.11
C ASP A 55 9.98 33.04 6.96
N ALA A 56 9.19 32.81 8.02
CA ALA A 56 8.80 33.83 8.98
C ALA A 56 10.01 34.41 9.74
N LEU A 57 10.94 33.56 10.18
CA LEU A 57 12.18 33.99 10.84
C LEU A 57 13.07 34.79 9.88
N GLU A 58 13.12 34.43 8.61
CA GLU A 58 13.84 35.19 7.57
C GLU A 58 13.18 36.54 7.30
N GLN A 59 11.85 36.60 7.35
CA GLN A 59 11.10 37.86 7.27
C GLN A 59 11.41 38.77 8.47
N GLU A 60 11.49 38.24 9.69
CA GLU A 60 11.92 38.99 10.89
C GLU A 60 13.33 39.57 10.69
N ASN A 61 14.27 38.75 10.21
CA ASN A 61 15.64 39.16 9.95
C ASN A 61 15.74 40.21 8.84
N SER A 62 14.97 40.05 7.76
CA SER A 62 14.89 41.02 6.65
C SER A 62 14.31 42.36 7.12
N GLY A 63 13.25 42.34 7.93
CA GLY A 63 12.67 43.54 8.53
C GLY A 63 13.66 44.28 9.42
N LEU A 64 14.40 43.55 10.26
CA LEU A 64 15.50 44.10 11.03
C LEU A 64 16.57 44.77 10.14
N LEU A 65 17.04 44.09 9.09
CA LEU A 65 18.05 44.66 8.18
C LEU A 65 17.55 45.94 7.50
N GLN A 66 16.25 46.06 7.23
CA GLN A 66 15.65 47.31 6.75
C GLN A 66 15.69 48.43 7.79
N VAL A 67 15.38 48.13 9.06
CA VAL A 67 15.53 49.10 10.17
C VAL A 67 16.98 49.56 10.25
N LEU A 68 17.95 48.64 10.18
CA LEU A 68 19.39 48.96 10.17
C LEU A 68 19.82 49.79 8.95
N ALA A 69 19.13 49.64 7.82
CA ALA A 69 19.37 50.42 6.61
C ALA A 69 18.66 51.79 6.60
N GLY A 70 17.93 52.14 7.66
CA GLY A 70 17.21 53.41 7.79
C GLY A 70 15.76 53.39 7.30
N ASN A 71 15.27 52.26 6.79
CA ASN A 71 13.87 52.06 6.38
C ASN A 71 13.04 51.58 7.58
N VAL A 72 12.91 52.45 8.59
CA VAL A 72 12.41 52.11 9.93
C VAL A 72 10.96 51.60 9.90
N ASP A 73 10.04 52.33 9.28
CA ASP A 73 8.61 51.97 9.28
C ASP A 73 8.35 50.62 8.58
N SER A 74 8.89 50.47 7.37
CA SER A 74 8.77 49.23 6.58
C SER A 74 9.42 48.04 7.31
N GLY A 75 10.59 48.26 7.91
CA GLY A 75 11.29 47.23 8.68
C GLY A 75 10.50 46.73 9.88
N PHE A 76 9.88 47.63 10.65
CA PHE A 76 9.04 47.25 11.79
C PHE A 76 7.76 46.53 11.38
N VAL A 77 7.14 46.91 10.26
CA VAL A 77 5.97 46.19 9.71
C VAL A 77 6.35 44.76 9.34
N GLN A 78 7.47 44.58 8.61
CA GLN A 78 7.93 43.24 8.23
C GLN A 78 8.29 42.39 9.45
N LEU A 79 8.98 42.98 10.43
CA LEU A 79 9.39 42.29 11.66
C LEU A 79 8.18 41.84 12.48
N SER A 80 7.17 42.70 12.62
CA SER A 80 5.94 42.36 13.34
C SER A 80 5.15 41.26 12.63
N GLY A 81 5.02 41.35 11.30
CA GLY A 81 4.36 40.31 10.51
C GLY A 81 5.08 38.96 10.55
N GLY A 82 6.41 38.96 10.50
CA GLY A 82 7.22 37.75 10.66
C GLY A 82 7.00 37.09 12.03
N ARG A 83 6.96 37.89 13.11
CA ARG A 83 6.70 37.41 14.47
C ARG A 83 5.33 36.75 14.63
N GLU A 84 4.29 37.35 14.06
CA GLU A 84 2.95 36.78 14.08
C GLU A 84 2.90 35.43 13.36
N LEU A 85 3.52 35.35 12.17
CA LEU A 85 3.61 34.11 11.38
C LEU A 85 4.42 33.03 12.11
N PHE A 86 5.55 33.39 12.72
CA PHE A 86 6.38 32.46 13.48
C PHE A 86 5.60 31.90 14.68
N HIS A 87 4.90 32.76 15.42
CA HIS A 87 4.07 32.35 16.54
C HIS A 87 2.94 31.40 16.11
N ALA A 88 2.26 31.70 15.00
CA ALA A 88 1.25 30.81 14.43
C ALA A 88 1.85 29.45 14.03
N GLY A 89 3.08 29.44 13.49
CA GLY A 89 3.83 28.23 13.19
C GLY A 89 4.11 27.36 14.43
N ILE A 90 4.49 27.98 15.55
CA ILE A 90 4.67 27.27 16.83
C ILE A 90 3.38 26.63 17.31
N LEU A 91 2.26 27.37 17.28
CA LEU A 91 0.96 26.84 17.67
C LEU A 91 0.53 25.67 16.76
N ALA A 92 0.76 25.79 15.46
CA ALA A 92 0.51 24.72 14.50
C ALA A 92 1.37 23.48 14.80
N ALA A 93 2.66 23.66 15.10
CA ALA A 93 3.56 22.56 15.45
C ALA A 93 3.14 21.87 16.75
N MET A 94 2.70 22.62 17.77
CA MET A 94 2.16 22.06 19.02
C MET A 94 0.89 21.24 18.79
N GLY A 95 0.09 21.59 17.79
CA GLY A 95 -1.09 20.83 17.36
C GLY A 95 -0.77 19.60 16.50
N ASN A 96 0.50 19.40 16.13
CA ASN A 96 0.94 18.39 15.17
C ASN A 96 2.09 17.51 15.69
N LEU A 97 2.01 17.10 16.95
CA LEU A 97 3.01 16.26 17.61
C LEU A 97 2.76 14.78 17.29
N THR A 98 3.54 14.21 16.38
CA THR A 98 3.37 12.84 15.86
C THR A 98 4.55 11.93 16.19
N ILE A 99 5.74 12.47 16.44
CA ILE A 99 6.98 11.71 16.67
C ILE A 99 7.53 12.00 18.08
N ALA A 100 8.13 10.98 18.69
CA ALA A 100 8.82 11.13 19.97
C ALA A 100 9.99 12.13 19.86
N GLY A 101 10.08 13.08 20.80
CA GLY A 101 11.11 14.13 20.78
C GLY A 101 10.68 15.43 20.09
N GLU A 102 9.56 15.44 19.35
CA GLU A 102 9.07 16.68 18.70
C GLU A 102 8.65 17.72 19.71
N LYS A 103 7.95 17.30 20.78
CA LYS A 103 7.45 18.22 21.79
C LYS A 103 8.58 19.01 22.43
N GLU A 104 9.64 18.32 22.82
CA GLU A 104 10.83 18.90 23.44
C GLU A 104 11.53 19.88 22.48
N LEU A 105 11.55 19.56 21.18
CA LEU A 105 12.09 20.45 20.15
C LEU A 105 11.22 21.69 19.94
N VAL A 106 9.90 21.54 19.85
CA VAL A 106 8.95 22.66 19.71
C VAL A 106 9.02 23.59 20.92
N ASP A 107 9.08 23.03 22.13
CA ASP A 107 9.30 23.81 23.35
C ASP A 107 10.64 24.55 23.33
N SER A 108 11.71 23.90 22.86
CA SER A 108 13.02 24.54 22.70
C SER A 108 13.01 25.66 21.66
N ILE A 109 12.32 25.48 20.52
CA ILE A 109 12.16 26.53 19.50
C ILE A 109 11.43 27.73 20.10
N ARG A 110 10.33 27.50 20.83
CA ARG A 110 9.57 28.56 21.50
C ARG A 110 10.43 29.35 22.49
N MET A 111 11.27 28.68 23.28
CA MET A 111 12.18 29.32 24.22
C MET A 111 13.28 30.13 23.51
N ASP A 112 13.92 29.55 22.49
CA ASP A 112 14.99 30.21 21.74
C ASP A 112 14.45 31.43 20.95
N HIS A 113 13.23 31.35 20.40
CA HIS A 113 12.56 32.46 19.72
C HIS A 113 12.14 33.56 20.69
N ALA A 114 11.62 33.22 21.88
CA ALA A 114 11.35 34.22 22.92
C ALA A 114 12.61 34.97 23.37
N GLN A 115 13.77 34.30 23.41
CA GLN A 115 15.05 34.95 23.68
C GLN A 115 15.46 35.89 22.54
N PHE A 116 15.28 35.45 21.29
CA PHE A 116 15.51 36.29 20.11
C PHE A 116 14.64 37.55 20.14
N ASP A 117 13.35 37.40 20.44
CA ASP A 117 12.41 38.51 20.58
C ASP A 117 12.75 39.48 21.70
N SER A 118 13.25 38.96 22.83
CA SER A 118 13.72 39.80 23.93
C SER A 118 14.95 40.64 23.58
N LEU A 119 15.79 40.19 22.64
CA LEU A 119 16.90 41.02 22.15
C LEU A 119 16.39 42.15 21.24
N LEU A 120 15.31 41.89 20.50
CA LEU A 120 14.67 42.87 19.62
C LEU A 120 13.86 43.94 20.37
N SER A 121 13.46 43.73 21.62
CA SER A 121 12.66 44.72 22.36
C SER A 121 13.37 46.04 22.60
N GLY A 122 14.71 46.06 22.55
CA GLY A 122 15.52 47.29 22.62
C GLY A 122 15.73 47.99 21.27
N LEU A 123 15.21 47.44 20.16
CA LEU A 123 15.50 47.91 18.80
C LEU A 123 14.92 49.30 18.53
N SER A 124 13.73 49.63 19.03
CA SER A 124 13.09 50.95 18.82
C SER A 124 13.92 52.09 19.43
N VAL A 125 14.35 51.93 20.68
CA VAL A 125 15.21 52.90 21.37
C VAL A 125 16.58 53.02 20.68
N ARG A 126 17.17 51.90 20.24
CA ARG A 126 18.46 51.90 19.53
C ARG A 126 18.37 52.52 18.13
N ALA A 127 17.25 52.34 17.44
CA ALA A 127 16.99 52.91 16.12
C ALA A 127 16.83 54.43 16.17
N GLU A 128 16.17 54.98 17.21
CA GLU A 128 16.01 56.44 17.39
C GLU A 128 17.34 57.15 17.70
N VAL A 129 18.24 56.51 18.44
CA VAL A 129 19.50 57.11 18.89
C VAL A 129 20.62 56.99 17.84
N LEU A 130 20.36 56.38 16.67
CA LEU A 130 21.36 56.07 15.62
C LEU A 130 22.58 55.24 16.14
N GLU A 131 22.46 54.61 17.31
CA GLU A 131 23.48 53.75 17.92
C GLU A 131 23.23 52.26 17.57
N LEU A 132 22.94 51.98 16.31
CA LEU A 132 22.89 50.61 15.82
C LEU A 132 24.32 50.13 15.54
N ASP A 133 25.00 49.72 16.61
CA ASP A 133 26.34 49.15 16.52
C ASP A 133 26.27 47.81 15.77
N ARG A 134 26.92 47.74 14.60
CA ARG A 134 27.13 46.51 13.83
C ARG A 134 27.64 45.37 14.71
N LYS A 135 28.40 45.67 15.77
CA LYS A 135 28.89 44.71 16.74
C LYS A 135 27.75 43.98 17.45
N TRP A 136 26.74 44.69 17.94
CA TRP A 136 25.58 44.10 18.65
C TRP A 136 24.85 43.08 17.77
N TYR A 137 24.60 43.42 16.50
CA TYR A 137 24.00 42.50 15.53
C TYR A 137 24.83 41.21 15.39
N VAL A 138 26.15 41.35 15.20
CA VAL A 138 27.06 40.21 14.97
C VAL A 138 27.23 39.35 16.23
N THR A 139 27.35 39.95 17.41
CA THR A 139 27.72 39.24 18.65
C THR A 139 26.55 38.70 19.45
N GLU A 140 25.37 39.31 19.35
CA GLU A 140 24.21 38.94 20.17
C GLU A 140 23.06 38.40 19.32
N LEU A 141 22.61 39.20 18.36
CA LEU A 141 21.36 38.92 17.65
C LEU A 141 21.49 37.83 16.58
N ASN A 142 22.52 37.89 15.73
CA ASN A 142 22.77 36.87 14.70
C ASN A 142 23.00 35.47 15.30
N PRO A 143 23.75 35.31 16.42
CA PRO A 143 23.80 34.03 17.13
C PRO A 143 22.44 33.54 17.63
N ALA A 144 21.56 34.43 18.11
CA ALA A 144 20.22 34.06 18.55
C ALA A 144 19.35 33.60 17.38
N TYR A 145 19.32 34.34 16.26
CA TYR A 145 18.67 33.93 15.01
C TYR A 145 19.14 32.54 14.56
N ASN A 146 20.47 32.31 14.55
CA ASN A 146 21.04 31.03 14.12
C ASN A 146 20.64 29.87 15.05
N ARG A 147 20.46 30.11 16.35
CA ARG A 147 19.95 29.09 17.27
C ARG A 147 18.51 28.70 16.93
N VAL A 148 17.63 29.68 16.73
CA VAL A 148 16.23 29.43 16.33
C VAL A 148 16.18 28.69 14.99
N SER A 149 16.89 29.19 13.97
CA SER A 149 16.98 28.57 12.65
C SER A 149 17.45 27.11 12.73
N LYS A 150 18.49 26.83 13.52
CA LYS A 150 19.01 25.46 13.71
C LYS A 150 17.99 24.55 14.40
N ARG A 151 17.24 25.05 15.38
CA ARG A 151 16.21 24.28 16.09
C ARG A 151 15.04 23.94 15.17
N VAL A 152 14.55 24.91 14.40
CA VAL A 152 13.50 24.67 13.40
C VAL A 152 13.95 23.68 12.34
N LYS A 153 15.20 23.81 11.85
CA LYS A 153 15.80 22.81 10.94
C LYS A 153 15.87 21.43 11.56
N SER A 154 16.16 21.33 12.86
CA SER A 154 16.17 20.04 13.56
C SER A 154 14.79 19.40 13.62
N LEU A 155 13.73 20.20 13.88
CA LEU A 155 12.33 19.73 13.81
C LEU A 155 11.98 19.21 12.41
N MET A 156 12.38 19.93 11.36
CA MET A 156 12.22 19.50 9.97
C MET A 156 12.96 18.18 9.71
N THR A 157 14.22 18.07 10.14
CA THR A 157 15.05 16.88 9.91
C THR A 157 14.51 15.63 10.59
N ILE A 158 13.98 15.73 11.82
CA ILE A 158 13.42 14.53 12.49
C ILE A 158 12.16 14.04 11.75
N ASN A 159 11.37 14.95 11.18
CA ASN A 159 10.21 14.61 10.36
C ASN A 159 10.62 14.00 9.01
N GLU A 160 11.62 14.59 8.33
CA GLU A 160 12.19 14.03 7.10
C GLU A 160 12.76 12.62 7.34
N THR A 161 13.48 12.44 8.44
CA THR A 161 14.04 11.14 8.83
C THR A 161 12.94 10.14 9.13
N ALA A 162 11.87 10.54 9.80
CA ALA A 162 10.72 9.68 10.05
C ALA A 162 10.01 9.28 8.76
N ILE A 163 9.91 10.16 7.75
CA ILE A 163 9.39 9.79 6.42
C ILE A 163 10.26 8.70 5.77
N ILE A 164 11.58 8.88 5.78
CA ILE A 164 12.53 7.92 5.19
C ILE A 164 12.49 6.58 5.92
N ALA A 165 12.49 6.60 7.25
CA ALA A 165 12.41 5.40 8.07
C ALA A 165 11.11 4.64 7.82
N ASN A 166 9.97 5.33 7.81
CA ASN A 166 8.68 4.72 7.49
C ASN A 166 8.64 4.14 6.08
N ALA A 167 9.23 4.81 5.08
CA ALA A 167 9.34 4.28 3.72
C ALA A 167 10.16 2.99 3.67
N SER A 168 11.29 2.92 4.40
CA SER A 168 12.12 1.72 4.50
C SER A 168 11.42 0.58 5.24
N ASP A 169 10.70 0.90 6.31
CA ASP A 169 9.88 -0.09 7.04
C ASP A 169 8.73 -0.62 6.20
N LEU A 170 8.14 0.23 5.35
CA LEU A 170 7.16 -0.19 4.36
C LEU A 170 7.78 -1.16 3.35
N GLU A 171 8.96 -0.87 2.81
CA GLU A 171 9.64 -1.78 1.89
C GLU A 171 9.90 -3.16 2.51
N ASN A 172 10.46 -3.19 3.72
CA ASN A 172 10.81 -4.43 4.42
C ASN A 172 9.57 -5.21 4.92
N ASN A 173 8.56 -4.53 5.46
CA ASN A 173 7.35 -5.19 5.95
C ASN A 173 6.39 -5.60 4.81
N THR A 174 6.48 -4.95 3.66
CA THR A 174 5.72 -5.33 2.45
C THR A 174 6.06 -6.76 2.03
N TYR A 175 7.32 -7.19 2.14
CA TYR A 175 7.71 -8.57 1.82
C TYR A 175 6.97 -9.61 2.69
N ARG A 176 6.90 -9.39 4.00
CA ARG A 176 6.17 -10.26 4.94
C ARG A 176 4.66 -10.19 4.77
N ALA A 177 4.13 -9.01 4.43
CA ALA A 177 2.70 -8.82 4.19
C ALA A 177 2.22 -9.48 2.89
N ILE A 178 3.06 -9.50 1.84
CA ILE A 178 2.73 -10.10 0.54
C ILE A 178 2.80 -11.64 0.56
N MET A 179 3.65 -12.23 1.41
CA MET A 179 3.94 -13.67 1.42
C MET A 179 2.69 -14.58 1.44
N PRO A 180 1.67 -14.35 2.30
CA PRO A 180 0.45 -15.16 2.30
C PRO A 180 -0.34 -15.08 0.99
N GLY A 181 -0.32 -13.91 0.32
CA GLY A 181 -0.97 -13.70 -0.97
C GLY A 181 -0.29 -14.50 -2.08
N ILE A 182 1.04 -14.52 -2.12
CA ILE A 182 1.81 -15.35 -3.06
C ILE A 182 1.49 -16.83 -2.86
N ILE A 183 1.51 -17.30 -1.60
CA ILE A 183 1.19 -18.69 -1.28
C ILE A 183 -0.22 -19.06 -1.75
N ALA A 184 -1.21 -18.18 -1.57
CA ALA A 184 -2.57 -18.41 -2.03
C ALA A 184 -2.67 -18.50 -3.57
N ILE A 185 -1.94 -17.65 -4.30
CA ILE A 185 -1.89 -17.69 -5.77
C ILE A 185 -1.24 -18.99 -6.25
N CYS A 186 -0.09 -19.37 -5.68
CA CYS A 186 0.59 -20.62 -6.01
C CYS A 186 -0.31 -21.83 -5.73
N ALA A 187 -0.93 -21.88 -4.55
CA ALA A 187 -1.86 -22.95 -4.18
C ALA A 187 -3.04 -23.04 -5.16
N GLY A 188 -3.62 -21.91 -5.55
CA GLY A 188 -4.70 -21.88 -6.53
C GLY A 188 -4.29 -22.33 -7.93
N PHE A 189 -3.08 -21.96 -8.36
CA PHE A 189 -2.51 -22.44 -9.61
C PHE A 189 -2.31 -23.97 -9.60
N PHE A 190 -1.71 -24.50 -8.55
CA PHE A 190 -1.56 -25.96 -8.36
C PHE A 190 -2.90 -26.68 -8.35
N LEU A 191 -3.90 -26.13 -7.64
CA LEU A 191 -5.23 -26.72 -7.54
C LEU A 191 -5.97 -26.70 -8.88
N THR A 192 -5.74 -25.67 -9.71
CA THR A 192 -6.24 -25.59 -11.09
C THR A 192 -5.65 -26.68 -11.97
N ILE A 193 -4.33 -26.89 -11.91
CA ILE A 193 -3.66 -27.98 -12.65
C ILE A 193 -4.21 -29.33 -12.19
N LEU A 194 -4.30 -29.55 -10.89
CA LEU A 194 -4.81 -30.79 -10.32
C LEU A 194 -6.25 -31.05 -10.78
N PHE A 195 -7.12 -30.04 -10.73
CA PHE A 195 -8.50 -30.14 -11.21
C PHE A 195 -8.56 -30.47 -12.71
N ASN A 196 -7.70 -29.88 -13.52
CA ASN A 196 -7.60 -30.20 -14.95
C ASN A 196 -7.23 -31.67 -15.18
N LEU A 197 -6.25 -32.19 -14.44
CA LEU A 197 -5.86 -33.60 -14.49
C LEU A 197 -7.01 -34.52 -14.06
N PHE A 198 -7.73 -34.18 -12.99
CA PHE A 198 -8.93 -34.92 -12.57
C PHE A 198 -10.01 -34.92 -13.65
N LEU A 199 -10.30 -33.77 -14.26
CA LEU A 199 -11.28 -33.67 -15.34
C LEU A 199 -10.90 -34.55 -16.54
N ASN A 200 -9.63 -34.51 -16.93
CA ASN A 200 -9.12 -35.29 -18.04
C ASN A 200 -9.21 -36.81 -17.76
N HIS A 201 -8.72 -37.23 -16.60
CA HIS A 201 -8.63 -38.64 -16.25
C HIS A 201 -10.00 -39.28 -16.00
N TYR A 202 -10.87 -38.62 -15.24
CA TYR A 202 -12.15 -39.22 -14.80
C TYR A 202 -13.32 -38.95 -15.73
N PHE A 203 -13.28 -37.91 -16.58
CA PHE A 203 -14.41 -37.55 -17.43
C PHE A 203 -14.06 -37.61 -18.91
N LEU A 204 -13.07 -36.84 -19.37
CA LEU A 204 -12.77 -36.74 -20.80
C LEU A 204 -12.24 -38.05 -21.39
N SER A 205 -11.26 -38.69 -20.73
CA SER A 205 -10.65 -39.93 -21.25
C SER A 205 -11.66 -41.08 -21.38
N PRO A 206 -12.50 -41.39 -20.38
CA PRO A 206 -13.54 -42.40 -20.52
C PRO A 206 -14.55 -42.09 -21.63
N ILE A 207 -15.00 -40.83 -21.77
CA ILE A 207 -15.93 -40.43 -22.83
C ILE A 207 -15.30 -40.69 -24.20
N VAL A 208 -14.06 -40.24 -24.42
CA VAL A 208 -13.36 -40.44 -25.70
C VAL A 208 -13.16 -41.93 -26.00
N LYS A 209 -12.80 -42.75 -25.00
CA LYS A 209 -12.66 -44.21 -25.15
C LYS A 209 -13.98 -44.86 -25.54
N LEU A 210 -15.09 -44.49 -24.88
CA LEU A 210 -16.43 -44.99 -25.20
C LEU A 210 -16.83 -44.62 -26.62
N THR A 211 -16.65 -43.35 -27.02
CA THR A 211 -16.98 -42.89 -28.37
C THR A 211 -16.19 -43.65 -29.43
N ARG A 212 -14.87 -43.84 -29.24
CA ARG A 212 -14.03 -44.60 -30.17
C ARG A 212 -14.46 -46.06 -30.28
N ALA A 213 -14.71 -46.72 -29.15
CA ALA A 213 -15.11 -48.13 -29.17
C ALA A 213 -16.47 -48.37 -29.84
N VAL A 214 -17.39 -47.40 -29.72
CA VAL A 214 -18.66 -47.45 -30.47
C VAL A 214 -18.40 -47.29 -31.98
N ASP A 215 -17.56 -46.33 -32.38
CA ASP A 215 -17.22 -46.11 -33.80
C ASP A 215 -16.54 -47.35 -34.41
N ASP A 216 -15.59 -47.95 -33.66
CA ASP A 216 -14.90 -49.18 -34.03
C ASP A 216 -15.84 -50.38 -34.17
N PHE A 217 -16.83 -50.50 -33.28
CA PHE A 217 -17.85 -51.54 -33.38
C PHE A 217 -18.74 -51.34 -34.62
N VAL A 218 -19.13 -50.10 -34.90
CA VAL A 218 -20.02 -49.77 -36.03
C VAL A 218 -19.31 -49.96 -37.37
N LYS A 219 -18.11 -49.40 -37.54
CA LYS A 219 -17.37 -49.40 -38.81
C LYS A 219 -16.58 -50.67 -39.06
N HIS A 220 -15.93 -51.19 -38.02
CA HIS A 220 -14.93 -52.24 -38.14
C HIS A 220 -15.33 -53.56 -37.46
N LYS A 221 -16.53 -53.61 -36.86
CA LYS A 221 -17.08 -54.80 -36.15
C LYS A 221 -16.20 -55.28 -34.99
N ILE A 222 -15.32 -54.41 -34.47
CA ILE A 222 -14.43 -54.72 -33.36
C ILE A 222 -15.27 -54.89 -32.08
N PRO A 223 -15.01 -55.91 -31.22
CA PRO A 223 -15.76 -56.10 -29.99
C PRO A 223 -15.64 -54.90 -29.04
N PHE A 224 -16.78 -54.43 -28.52
CA PHE A 224 -16.81 -53.41 -27.49
C PHE A 224 -16.33 -54.00 -26.16
N ASP A 225 -15.11 -53.66 -25.76
CA ASP A 225 -14.49 -54.07 -24.49
C ASP A 225 -13.84 -52.88 -23.78
N VAL A 226 -14.64 -51.85 -23.49
CA VAL A 226 -14.17 -50.70 -22.73
C VAL A 226 -14.39 -50.95 -21.25
N VAL A 227 -13.31 -50.90 -20.48
CA VAL A 227 -13.35 -50.88 -19.01
C VAL A 227 -13.37 -49.43 -18.55
N VAL A 228 -14.39 -49.06 -17.78
CA VAL A 228 -14.52 -47.75 -17.12
C VAL A 228 -14.50 -48.00 -15.61
N GLU A 229 -13.60 -47.32 -14.91
CA GLU A 229 -13.41 -47.49 -13.46
C GLU A 229 -14.44 -46.70 -12.62
N THR A 230 -15.17 -45.76 -13.24
CA THR A 230 -16.13 -44.91 -12.56
C THR A 230 -17.49 -45.60 -12.41
N LYS A 231 -18.09 -45.48 -11.22
CA LYS A 231 -19.45 -45.97 -10.89
C LYS A 231 -20.52 -44.86 -11.00
N ASP A 232 -20.23 -43.83 -11.79
CA ASP A 232 -21.14 -42.71 -12.02
C ASP A 232 -21.84 -42.86 -13.36
N GLU A 233 -22.50 -41.80 -13.85
CA GLU A 233 -23.30 -41.83 -15.07
C GLU A 233 -22.47 -42.20 -16.32
N ILE A 234 -21.13 -42.10 -16.29
CA ILE A 234 -20.26 -42.61 -17.37
C ILE A 234 -20.21 -44.14 -17.33
N GLY A 235 -20.13 -44.73 -16.14
CA GLY A 235 -20.21 -46.18 -15.95
C GLY A 235 -21.56 -46.73 -16.37
N GLU A 236 -22.65 -46.07 -15.95
CA GLU A 236 -24.01 -46.43 -16.38
C GLU A 236 -24.16 -46.34 -17.91
N LEU A 237 -23.61 -45.29 -18.54
CA LEU A 237 -23.60 -45.16 -20.00
C LEU A 237 -22.81 -46.30 -20.67
N ARG A 238 -21.65 -46.67 -20.12
CA ARG A 238 -20.85 -47.79 -20.62
C ARG A 238 -21.66 -49.10 -20.58
N ASP A 239 -22.36 -49.37 -19.48
CA ASP A 239 -23.13 -50.59 -19.31
C ASP A 239 -24.36 -50.64 -20.23
N ALA A 240 -25.02 -49.49 -20.42
CA ALA A 240 -26.09 -49.34 -21.40
C ALA A 240 -25.60 -49.61 -22.83
N ILE A 241 -24.45 -49.05 -23.22
CA ILE A 241 -23.82 -49.30 -24.53
C ILE A 241 -23.45 -50.77 -24.68
N ALA A 242 -22.85 -51.40 -23.66
CA ALA A 242 -22.48 -52.82 -23.70
C ALA A 242 -23.71 -53.73 -23.91
N THR A 243 -24.83 -53.38 -23.28
CA THR A 243 -26.10 -54.09 -23.43
C THR A 243 -26.64 -53.94 -24.87
N LEU A 244 -26.63 -52.73 -25.41
CA LEU A 244 -27.04 -52.45 -26.80
C LEU A 244 -26.18 -53.20 -27.82
N VAL A 245 -24.85 -53.18 -27.66
CA VAL A 245 -23.91 -53.91 -28.53
C VAL A 245 -24.18 -55.41 -28.49
N THR A 246 -24.46 -55.96 -27.31
CA THR A 246 -24.78 -57.38 -27.14
C THR A 246 -26.10 -57.76 -27.83
N GLN A 247 -27.13 -56.92 -27.71
CA GLN A 247 -28.41 -57.12 -28.42
C GLN A 247 -28.25 -56.99 -29.94
N ALA A 248 -27.52 -55.99 -30.42
CA ALA A 248 -27.24 -55.80 -31.85
C ALA A 248 -26.50 -57.00 -32.46
N LYS A 249 -25.53 -57.57 -31.74
CA LYS A 249 -24.85 -58.82 -32.14
C LYS A 249 -25.81 -60.02 -32.19
N LYS A 250 -26.73 -60.15 -31.24
CA LYS A 250 -27.74 -61.23 -31.23
C LYS A 250 -28.70 -61.08 -32.42
N GLY A 251 -29.19 -59.86 -32.69
CA GLY A 251 -30.08 -59.57 -33.82
C GLY A 251 -29.45 -59.87 -35.19
N GLN A 252 -28.15 -59.60 -35.36
CA GLN A 252 -27.41 -60.00 -36.57
C GLN A 252 -27.24 -61.51 -36.72
N LYS A 253 -27.18 -62.28 -35.62
CA LYS A 253 -27.08 -63.75 -35.66
C LYS A 253 -28.42 -64.43 -35.93
N THR A 254 -29.55 -63.81 -35.58
CA THR A 254 -30.90 -64.36 -35.80
C THR A 254 -31.48 -64.04 -37.17
N ASN A 255 -30.80 -63.25 -38.00
CA ASN A 255 -31.19 -62.97 -39.38
C ASN A 255 -30.09 -63.39 -40.38
N PRO A 256 -29.79 -64.69 -40.52
CA PRO A 256 -29.06 -65.17 -41.68
C PRO A 256 -30.03 -65.17 -42.88
N GLU A 257 -29.70 -64.38 -43.90
CA GLU A 257 -30.33 -64.37 -45.23
C GLU A 257 -31.73 -63.72 -45.35
N ASN A 258 -31.74 -62.57 -46.01
CA ASN A 258 -32.23 -62.49 -47.39
C ASN A 258 -31.16 -61.79 -48.24
#